data_AF-A0A1H7NGW8-F1
#
_entry.id   AF-A0A1H7NGW8-F1
#
_cell.length_a   1.000
_cell.length_b   1.000
_cell.length_c   1.000
_cell.angle_alpha   90.00
_cell.angle_beta   90.00
_cell.angle_gamma   90.00
#
_symmetry.space_group_name_H-M   'P 1'
#
loop_
_entity.id
_entity.type
_entity.pdbx_description
1 polymer ?
#
loop_
_entity_poly.entity_id
_entity_poly.type
_entity_poly.pdbx_seq_one_letter_code
_entity_poly.pdbx_strand_id
1 'polypeptide(L)'
;MAEITIETKMKLEQLFGMDSGYVMDLSGSQFEDFIYDKTGINIFDKKYKFRSGSKANRLRAFWNLESNQNVSKLNLSLLAYWEQKFRLSDPDEETFYSFYRLKEESVKELNILSKQPNKKFDVSTIKNLQVEENFQLLKNDIQRTLNENQPQLALDRTHTLLMTYLRELCETHGIPYGNKEPLDNLFSKYTNYYNQTKPFESSMTTKIMKIAAQALEKFNNVRNKESFAHSNNVISYDESKLIIDFVFLVLKFIVELESKHEEDTETNEFPF
;
A
#
# COMPACT_ATOMS: atom_id res chain seq x y z
N MET A 1 6.22 0.62 5.37
CA MET A 1 7.57 0.48 5.95
C MET A 1 8.44 -0.30 4.99
N ALA A 2 9.65 0.19 4.74
CA ALA A 2 10.55 -0.39 3.74
C ALA A 2 11.17 -1.71 4.20
N GLU A 3 11.37 -2.62 3.26
CA GLU A 3 11.98 -3.93 3.49
C GLU A 3 13.48 -3.92 3.19
N ILE A 4 14.13 -2.78 3.45
CA ILE A 4 15.58 -2.63 3.30
C ILE A 4 16.31 -3.49 4.35
N THR A 5 17.24 -4.32 3.90
CA THR A 5 17.92 -5.29 4.76
C THR A 5 18.90 -4.61 5.72
N ILE A 6 19.30 -5.33 6.77
CA ILE A 6 20.27 -4.82 7.75
C ILE A 6 21.61 -4.59 7.06
N GLU A 7 22.02 -5.49 6.16
CA GLU A 7 23.26 -5.40 5.41
C GLU A 7 23.29 -4.16 4.52
N THR A 8 22.20 -3.85 3.81
CA THR A 8 22.10 -2.61 3.01
C THR A 8 22.17 -1.39 3.93
N LYS A 9 21.46 -1.39 5.08
CA LYS A 9 21.53 -0.28 6.04
C LYS A 9 22.96 -0.05 6.53
N MET A 10 23.71 -1.11 6.88
CA MET A 10 25.10 -1.00 7.33
C MET A 10 26.01 -0.38 6.27
N LYS A 11 25.89 -0.80 5.00
CA LYS A 11 26.65 -0.20 3.90
C LYS A 11 26.36 1.29 3.74
N LEU A 12 25.08 1.67 3.80
CA LEU A 12 24.66 3.07 3.72
C LEU A 12 25.16 3.88 4.92
N GLU A 13 25.10 3.34 6.15
CA GLU A 13 25.62 4.01 7.34
C GLU A 13 27.13 4.28 7.24
N GLN A 14 27.89 3.32 6.71
CA GLN A 14 29.32 3.47 6.46
C GLN A 14 29.60 4.52 5.39
N LEU A 15 28.91 4.46 4.24
CA LEU A 15 29.07 5.42 3.15
C LEU A 15 28.70 6.84 3.59
N PHE A 16 27.61 6.99 4.36
CA PHE A 16 27.13 8.30 4.80
C PHE A 16 27.76 8.81 6.11
N GLY A 17 28.67 8.05 6.73
CA GLY A 17 29.37 8.46 7.96
C GLY A 17 28.43 8.72 9.14
N MET A 18 27.52 7.78 9.42
CA MET A 18 26.39 7.98 10.33
C MET A 18 26.64 7.68 11.82
N ASP A 19 27.87 7.31 12.20
CA ASP A 19 28.23 6.89 13.56
C ASP A 19 28.10 8.02 14.60
N SER A 20 28.43 9.25 14.21
CA SER A 20 28.42 10.44 15.08
C SER A 20 27.06 11.16 15.12
N GLY A 21 26.04 10.62 14.44
CA GLY A 21 24.73 11.27 14.32
C GLY A 21 24.59 12.24 13.14
N TYR A 22 25.66 12.46 12.37
CA TYR A 22 25.67 13.25 11.15
C TYR A 22 25.30 12.39 9.94
N VAL A 23 25.05 13.05 8.80
CA VAL A 23 24.86 12.41 7.50
C VAL A 23 25.72 13.20 6.54
N MET A 24 26.91 12.68 6.24
CA MET A 24 27.96 13.35 5.48
C MET A 24 28.24 14.77 6.01
N ASP A 25 28.49 15.73 5.11
CA ASP A 25 28.76 17.14 5.39
C ASP A 25 27.50 18.03 5.41
N LEU A 26 26.29 17.43 5.37
CA LEU A 26 25.05 18.19 5.28
C LEU A 26 24.74 18.92 6.61
N SER A 27 24.48 20.22 6.52
CA SER A 27 23.91 21.00 7.63
C SER A 27 22.48 20.54 7.94
N GLY A 28 21.90 21.03 9.05
CA GLY A 28 20.50 20.73 9.38
C GLY A 28 19.53 21.15 8.28
N SER A 29 19.67 22.38 7.77
CA SER A 29 18.84 22.92 6.69
C SER A 29 19.08 22.22 5.36
N GLN A 30 20.35 21.99 4.98
CA GLN A 30 20.67 21.28 3.73
C GLN A 30 20.10 19.85 3.73
N PHE A 31 20.12 19.17 4.87
CA PHE A 31 19.53 17.84 5.01
C PHE A 31 18.00 17.87 4.89
N GLU A 32 17.34 18.87 5.48
CA GLU A 32 15.90 19.08 5.32
C GLU A 32 15.52 19.31 3.85
N ASP A 33 16.16 20.31 3.24
CA ASP A 33 15.90 20.73 1.86
C ASP A 33 16.15 19.59 0.88
N PHE A 34 17.26 18.85 1.07
CA PHE A 34 17.60 17.72 0.22
C PHE A 34 16.51 16.63 0.25
N ILE A 35 16.03 16.26 1.43
CA ILE A 35 15.01 15.22 1.56
C ILE A 35 13.67 15.73 1.01
N TYR A 36 13.32 16.97 1.31
CA TYR A 36 12.08 17.57 0.83
C TYR A 36 12.06 17.66 -0.70
N ASP A 37 13.13 18.11 -1.35
CA ASP A 37 13.23 18.16 -2.82
C ASP A 37 13.06 16.78 -3.47
N LYS A 38 13.64 15.74 -2.87
CA LYS A 38 13.58 14.39 -3.45
C LYS A 38 12.27 13.65 -3.15
N THR A 39 11.62 13.92 -2.03
CA THR A 39 10.53 13.05 -1.54
C THR A 39 9.24 13.79 -1.18
N GLY A 40 9.27 15.12 -1.07
CA GLY A 40 8.18 15.93 -0.55
C GLY A 40 7.98 15.81 0.97
N ILE A 41 8.90 15.15 1.68
CA ILE A 41 8.77 14.83 3.10
C ILE A 41 9.60 15.79 3.95
N ASN A 42 8.98 16.35 5.00
CA ASN A 42 9.71 17.06 6.05
C ASN A 42 10.32 16.05 7.05
N ILE A 43 11.64 15.87 6.99
CA ILE A 43 12.38 14.93 7.87
C ILE A 43 12.45 15.38 9.34
N PHE A 44 12.18 16.67 9.61
CA PHE A 44 12.20 17.23 10.96
C PHE A 44 10.87 17.07 11.71
N ASP A 45 9.83 16.56 11.04
CA ASP A 45 8.57 16.16 11.67
C ASP A 45 8.81 15.26 12.92
N LYS A 46 7.90 15.40 13.89
CA LYS A 46 7.92 14.64 15.14
C LYS A 46 7.97 13.13 14.89
N LYS A 47 7.32 12.61 13.84
CA LYS A 47 7.33 11.16 13.54
C LYS A 47 8.73 10.60 13.24
N TYR A 48 9.64 11.42 12.73
CA TYR A 48 11.02 11.01 12.46
C TYR A 48 11.98 11.28 13.63
N LYS A 49 11.51 11.89 14.74
CA LYS A 49 12.34 12.14 15.92
C LYS A 49 12.60 10.84 16.68
N PHE A 50 13.59 10.08 16.21
CA PHE A 50 14.05 8.83 16.80
C PHE A 50 15.28 9.05 17.69
N ARG A 51 15.32 8.40 18.86
CA ARG A 51 16.42 8.50 19.84
C ARG A 51 16.79 9.97 20.12
N SER A 52 18.03 10.39 19.85
CA SER A 52 18.51 11.76 20.07
C SER A 52 17.93 12.79 19.09
N GLY A 53 17.27 12.36 18.02
CA GLY A 53 16.76 13.25 16.96
C GLY A 53 17.84 13.82 16.03
N SER A 54 19.05 13.27 16.05
CA SER A 54 20.12 13.60 15.11
C SER A 54 19.73 13.28 13.66
N LYS A 55 20.42 13.87 12.68
CA LYS A 55 20.17 13.61 11.25
C LYS A 55 20.24 12.12 10.93
N ALA A 56 21.25 11.42 11.44
CA ALA A 56 21.38 9.98 11.23
C ALA A 56 20.20 9.21 11.84
N ASN A 57 19.77 9.56 13.05
CA ASN A 57 18.63 8.90 13.68
C ASN A 57 17.31 9.19 12.95
N ARG A 58 17.15 10.39 12.38
CA ARG A 58 16.02 10.72 11.53
C ARG A 58 16.04 9.95 10.21
N LEU A 59 17.21 9.78 9.58
CA LEU A 59 17.36 8.94 8.39
C LEU A 59 17.05 7.45 8.68
N ARG A 60 17.47 6.93 9.84
CA ARG A 60 17.08 5.59 10.31
C ARG A 60 15.57 5.49 10.53
N ALA A 61 14.94 6.52 11.10
CA ALA A 61 13.49 6.58 11.24
C ALA A 61 12.79 6.57 9.88
N PHE A 62 13.32 7.33 8.91
CA PHE A 62 12.84 7.35 7.53
C PHE A 62 12.89 5.96 6.90
N TRP A 63 14.01 5.24 7.02
CA TRP A 63 14.12 3.86 6.51
C TRP A 63 13.07 2.91 7.09
N ASN A 64 12.66 3.14 8.33
CA ASN A 64 11.66 2.30 8.98
C ASN A 64 10.25 2.72 8.59
N LEU A 65 9.94 4.02 8.53
CA LEU A 65 8.56 4.51 8.38
C LEU A 65 8.12 4.57 6.91
N GLU A 66 9.04 4.85 5.99
CA GLU A 66 8.70 5.17 4.61
C GLU A 66 8.54 3.96 3.69
N SER A 67 8.08 4.21 2.47
CA SER A 67 7.93 3.19 1.43
C SER A 67 9.29 2.75 0.86
N ASN A 68 9.32 1.57 0.22
CA ASN A 68 10.48 1.07 -0.52
C ASN A 68 10.89 2.09 -1.58
N GLN A 69 9.94 2.71 -2.25
CA GLN A 69 10.19 3.72 -3.27
C GLN A 69 10.80 4.98 -2.67
N ASN A 70 10.27 5.50 -1.55
CA ASN A 70 10.81 6.68 -0.88
C ASN A 70 12.21 6.41 -0.34
N VAL A 71 12.42 5.26 0.32
CA VAL A 71 13.72 4.83 0.83
C VAL A 71 14.72 4.65 -0.30
N SER A 72 14.36 3.96 -1.38
CA SER A 72 15.24 3.81 -2.53
C SER A 72 15.55 5.14 -3.20
N LYS A 73 14.54 5.97 -3.48
CA LYS A 73 14.69 7.27 -4.14
C LYS A 73 15.61 8.19 -3.35
N LEU A 74 15.42 8.29 -2.04
CA LEU A 74 16.24 9.12 -1.19
C LEU A 74 17.68 8.61 -1.12
N ASN A 75 17.88 7.32 -0.82
CA ASN A 75 19.24 6.78 -0.65
C ASN A 75 20.02 6.75 -1.97
N LEU A 76 19.38 6.50 -3.12
CA LEU A 76 20.03 6.64 -4.43
C LEU A 76 20.49 8.09 -4.69
N SER A 77 19.68 9.08 -4.29
CA SER A 77 20.07 10.49 -4.40
C SER A 77 21.23 10.84 -3.47
N LEU A 78 21.20 10.33 -2.23
CA LEU A 78 22.30 10.52 -1.26
C LEU A 78 23.59 9.83 -1.73
N LEU A 79 23.51 8.65 -2.35
CA LEU A 79 24.68 7.97 -2.94
C LEU A 79 25.28 8.76 -4.10
N ALA A 80 24.46 9.40 -4.93
CA ALA A 80 24.94 10.29 -6.00
C ALA A 80 25.67 11.52 -5.43
N TYR A 81 25.13 12.12 -4.37
CA TYR A 81 25.79 13.21 -3.65
C TYR A 81 27.11 12.76 -3.01
N TRP A 82 27.09 11.60 -2.33
CA TRP A 82 28.26 10.98 -1.73
C TRP A 82 29.37 10.77 -2.78
N GLU A 83 29.03 10.19 -3.94
CA GLU A 83 29.98 9.90 -5.00
C GLU A 83 30.68 11.15 -5.50
N GLN A 84 29.94 12.26 -5.66
CA GLN A 84 30.53 13.54 -6.04
C GLN A 84 31.58 14.01 -5.02
N LYS A 85 31.28 13.91 -3.73
CA LYS A 85 32.19 14.33 -2.65
C LYS A 85 33.38 13.40 -2.52
N PHE A 86 33.15 12.09 -2.62
CA PHE A 86 34.19 11.07 -2.52
C PHE A 86 35.22 11.17 -3.65
N ARG A 87 34.78 11.45 -4.88
CA ARG A 87 35.73 11.68 -5.99
C ARG A 87 36.58 12.93 -5.79
N LEU A 88 36.01 13.97 -5.16
CA LEU A 88 36.72 15.22 -4.88
C LEU A 88 37.70 15.12 -3.71
N SER A 89 37.56 14.13 -2.83
CA SER A 89 38.50 13.92 -1.72
C SER A 89 39.82 13.25 -2.14
N ASP A 90 39.96 12.90 -3.41
CA ASP A 90 41.16 12.26 -3.99
C ASP A 90 41.65 11.04 -3.15
N PRO A 91 40.79 10.02 -2.97
CA PRO A 91 41.14 8.86 -2.17
C PRO A 91 42.26 8.05 -2.83
N ASP A 92 43.06 7.39 -2.01
CA ASP A 92 43.99 6.38 -2.51
C ASP A 92 43.25 5.23 -3.22
N GLU A 93 43.98 4.47 -4.02
CA GLU A 93 43.41 3.42 -4.87
C GLU A 93 42.65 2.34 -4.08
N GLU A 94 43.15 1.95 -2.91
CA GLU A 94 42.52 0.92 -2.05
C GLU A 94 41.21 1.44 -1.45
N THR A 95 41.23 2.66 -0.91
CA THR A 95 40.05 3.36 -0.41
C THR A 95 39.02 3.54 -1.52
N PHE A 96 39.46 3.94 -2.72
CA PHE A 96 38.59 4.10 -3.87
C PHE A 96 37.83 2.80 -4.20
N TYR A 97 38.54 1.69 -4.41
CA TYR A 97 37.91 0.43 -4.79
C TYR A 97 36.98 -0.12 -3.70
N SER A 98 37.38 -0.05 -2.43
CA SER A 98 36.60 -0.61 -1.32
C SER A 98 35.25 0.10 -1.17
N PHE A 99 35.25 1.44 -1.11
CA PHE A 99 34.02 2.22 -0.97
C PHE A 99 33.16 2.20 -2.24
N TYR A 100 33.78 2.21 -3.43
CA TYR A 100 33.03 2.16 -4.68
C TYR A 100 32.28 0.83 -4.85
N ARG A 101 32.89 -0.30 -4.42
CA ARG A 101 32.20 -1.60 -4.39
C ARG A 101 30.97 -1.56 -3.48
N LEU A 102 31.10 -1.03 -2.27
CA LEU A 102 29.97 -0.89 -1.33
C LEU A 102 28.84 -0.05 -1.92
N LYS A 103 29.19 1.04 -2.61
CA LYS A 103 28.22 1.90 -3.29
C LYS A 103 27.51 1.16 -4.41
N GLU A 104 28.22 0.46 -5.29
CA GLU A 104 27.61 -0.25 -6.42
C GLU A 104 26.67 -1.38 -5.95
N GLU A 105 27.07 -2.13 -4.92
CA GLU A 105 26.18 -3.12 -4.31
C GLU A 105 24.93 -2.48 -3.70
N SER A 106 25.09 -1.35 -3.00
CA SER A 106 23.96 -0.61 -2.41
C SER A 106 23.02 -0.07 -3.49
N VAL A 107 23.54 0.46 -4.60
CA VAL A 107 22.73 0.90 -5.75
C VAL A 107 21.93 -0.26 -6.33
N LYS A 108 22.56 -1.42 -6.52
CA LYS A 108 21.88 -2.61 -7.04
C LYS A 108 20.72 -3.04 -6.14
N GLU A 109 20.97 -3.12 -4.83
CA GLU A 109 19.95 -3.48 -3.83
C GLU A 109 18.80 -2.46 -3.78
N LEU A 110 19.11 -1.16 -3.78
CA LEU A 110 18.10 -0.09 -3.77
C LEU A 110 17.26 -0.08 -5.05
N ASN A 111 17.85 -0.42 -6.20
CA ASN A 111 17.12 -0.57 -7.47
C ASN A 111 16.22 -1.80 -7.53
N ILE A 112 16.56 -2.86 -6.79
CA ILE A 112 15.67 -4.01 -6.61
C ILE A 112 14.55 -3.61 -5.65
N LEU A 113 14.89 -3.01 -4.51
CA LEU A 113 13.95 -2.55 -3.50
C LEU A 113 12.92 -1.57 -4.09
N SER A 114 13.33 -0.64 -4.96
CA SER A 114 12.42 0.35 -5.57
C SER A 114 11.32 -0.27 -6.43
N LYS A 115 11.58 -1.45 -6.98
CA LYS A 115 10.63 -2.24 -7.77
C LYS A 115 9.77 -3.15 -6.90
N GLN A 116 10.21 -3.41 -5.67
CA GLN A 116 9.47 -4.25 -4.75
C GLN A 116 8.31 -3.47 -4.14
N PRO A 117 7.11 -4.05 -4.15
CA PRO A 117 6.10 -3.70 -3.16
C PRO A 117 6.67 -3.51 -1.74
N ASN A 118 6.32 -2.43 -1.01
CA ASN A 118 6.24 -2.59 0.45
C ASN A 118 5.26 -3.72 0.76
N LYS A 119 5.42 -4.45 1.87
CA LYS A 119 4.43 -5.40 2.41
C LYS A 119 3.02 -4.83 2.20
N LYS A 120 2.40 -5.35 1.13
CA LYS A 120 1.46 -4.59 0.31
C LYS A 120 0.05 -4.85 0.80
N PHE A 121 -0.87 -3.97 0.40
CA PHE A 121 -2.24 -4.39 0.21
C PHE A 121 -2.23 -5.71 -0.58
N ASP A 122 -2.89 -6.74 -0.06
CA ASP A 122 -3.07 -7.98 -0.81
C ASP A 122 -4.01 -7.70 -1.99
N VAL A 123 -3.43 -7.26 -3.11
CA VAL A 123 -4.15 -7.01 -4.37
C VAL A 123 -4.38 -8.28 -5.17
N SER A 124 -4.02 -9.47 -4.66
CA SER A 124 -4.18 -10.74 -5.38
C SER A 124 -5.66 -11.00 -5.73
N THR A 125 -6.55 -10.68 -4.80
CA THR A 125 -8.00 -10.75 -5.00
C THR A 125 -8.43 -9.92 -6.20
N ILE A 126 -7.98 -8.65 -6.27
CA ILE A 126 -8.34 -7.80 -7.41
C ILE A 126 -7.70 -8.35 -8.69
N LYS A 127 -6.42 -8.74 -8.66
CA LYS A 127 -5.69 -9.25 -9.83
C LYS A 127 -6.43 -10.40 -10.51
N ASN A 128 -7.07 -11.27 -9.73
CA ASN A 128 -7.78 -12.45 -10.23
C ASN A 128 -9.28 -12.23 -10.44
N LEU A 129 -9.83 -11.08 -9.99
CA LEU A 129 -11.23 -10.73 -10.18
C LEU A 129 -11.56 -10.66 -11.68
N GLN A 130 -12.47 -11.52 -12.13
CA GLN A 130 -13.06 -11.46 -13.47
C GLN A 130 -14.13 -10.37 -13.45
N VAL A 131 -13.90 -9.31 -14.23
CA VAL A 131 -14.81 -8.16 -14.37
C VAL A 131 -14.86 -7.75 -15.84
N GLU A 132 -15.93 -7.09 -16.25
CA GLU A 132 -16.07 -6.56 -17.61
C GLU A 132 -14.90 -5.64 -18.01
N GLU A 133 -14.68 -5.46 -19.32
CA GLU A 133 -13.52 -4.77 -19.91
C GLU A 133 -13.36 -3.32 -19.41
N ASN A 134 -14.47 -2.61 -19.23
CA ASN A 134 -14.54 -1.27 -18.63
C ASN A 134 -13.97 -1.21 -17.19
N PHE A 135 -14.04 -2.30 -16.42
CA PHE A 135 -13.56 -2.36 -15.05
C PHE A 135 -12.10 -2.80 -14.92
N GLN A 136 -11.50 -3.35 -15.98
CA GLN A 136 -10.06 -3.68 -16.00
C GLN A 136 -9.21 -2.42 -15.83
N LEU A 137 -9.63 -1.29 -16.40
CA LEU A 137 -8.95 0.00 -16.22
C LEU A 137 -8.97 0.46 -14.76
N LEU A 138 -10.13 0.37 -14.10
CA LEU A 138 -10.29 0.74 -12.68
C LEU A 138 -9.41 -0.15 -11.79
N LYS A 139 -9.43 -1.46 -12.03
CA LYS A 139 -8.61 -2.46 -11.34
C LYS A 139 -7.12 -2.18 -11.49
N ASN A 140 -6.64 -1.93 -12.72
CA ASN A 140 -5.25 -1.62 -12.99
C ASN A 140 -4.81 -0.31 -12.30
N ASP A 141 -5.69 0.68 -12.27
CA ASP A 141 -5.41 1.96 -11.62
C ASP A 141 -5.36 1.84 -10.09
N ILE A 142 -6.28 1.10 -9.46
CA ILE A 142 -6.21 0.76 -8.02
C ILE A 142 -4.90 0.02 -7.74
N GLN A 143 -4.57 -0.98 -8.55
CA GLN A 143 -3.34 -1.76 -8.38
C GLN A 143 -2.10 -0.86 -8.47
N ARG A 144 -2.03 0.04 -9.47
CA ARG A 144 -0.94 1.02 -9.59
C ARG A 144 -0.87 1.94 -8.37
N THR A 145 -1.99 2.52 -7.97
CA THR A 145 -2.07 3.49 -6.86
C THR A 145 -1.62 2.86 -5.53
N LEU A 146 -2.09 1.65 -5.25
CA LEU A 146 -1.66 0.89 -4.07
C LEU A 146 -0.22 0.38 -4.22
N ASN A 147 0.24 0.12 -5.45
CA ASN A 147 1.62 -0.22 -5.73
C ASN A 147 2.59 0.92 -5.43
N GLU A 148 2.15 2.15 -5.67
CA GLU A 148 2.84 3.41 -5.38
C GLU A 148 2.66 3.87 -3.92
N ASN A 149 2.00 3.06 -3.09
CA ASN A 149 1.77 3.31 -1.67
C ASN A 149 0.93 4.56 -1.38
N GLN A 150 -0.11 4.80 -2.20
CA GLN A 150 -1.00 5.97 -2.08
C GLN A 150 -2.45 5.56 -1.76
N PRO A 151 -2.73 4.92 -0.61
CA PRO A 151 -4.08 4.43 -0.29
C PRO A 151 -5.15 5.51 -0.21
N GLN A 152 -4.80 6.74 0.19
CA GLN A 152 -5.72 7.87 0.22
C GLN A 152 -6.36 8.13 -1.16
N LEU A 153 -5.59 7.94 -2.24
CA LEU A 153 -6.05 8.13 -3.62
C LEU A 153 -6.86 6.93 -4.13
N ALA A 154 -6.80 5.79 -3.44
CA ALA A 154 -7.50 4.57 -3.83
C ALA A 154 -8.90 4.44 -3.22
N LEU A 155 -9.23 5.14 -2.13
CA LEU A 155 -10.49 4.99 -1.38
C LEU A 155 -11.74 5.04 -2.27
N ASP A 156 -11.90 6.09 -3.07
CA ASP A 156 -13.06 6.27 -3.96
C ASP A 156 -13.15 5.18 -5.03
N ARG A 157 -12.00 4.78 -5.58
CA ARG A 157 -11.90 3.79 -6.65
C ARG A 157 -12.17 2.38 -6.11
N THR A 158 -11.67 2.07 -4.93
CA THR A 158 -11.93 0.81 -4.22
C THR A 158 -13.40 0.70 -3.80
N HIS A 159 -14.02 1.81 -3.37
CA HIS A 159 -15.47 1.86 -3.15
C HIS A 159 -16.23 1.55 -4.44
N THR A 160 -15.87 2.24 -5.54
CA THR A 160 -16.50 2.03 -6.85
C THR A 160 -16.38 0.58 -7.32
N LEU A 161 -15.19 -0.03 -7.17
CA LEU A 161 -14.95 -1.43 -7.53
C LEU A 161 -15.87 -2.38 -6.78
N LEU A 162 -15.91 -2.27 -5.44
CA LEU A 162 -16.76 -3.15 -4.63
C LEU A 162 -18.24 -2.92 -4.94
N MET A 163 -18.63 -1.67 -5.22
CA MET A 163 -20.01 -1.35 -5.54
C MET A 163 -20.46 -1.94 -6.86
N THR A 164 -19.64 -1.83 -7.89
CA THR A 164 -19.89 -2.49 -9.17
C THR A 164 -19.98 -4.00 -8.99
N TYR A 165 -18.99 -4.61 -8.36
CA TYR A 165 -18.93 -6.06 -8.22
C TYR A 165 -20.15 -6.63 -7.48
N LEU A 166 -20.62 -5.98 -6.41
CA LEU A 166 -21.84 -6.39 -5.71
C LEU A 166 -23.10 -6.25 -6.56
N ARG A 167 -23.15 -5.28 -7.49
CA ARG A 167 -24.27 -5.14 -8.44
C ARG A 167 -24.25 -6.26 -9.46
N GLU A 168 -23.09 -6.58 -10.02
CA GLU A 168 -22.91 -7.74 -10.89
C GLU A 168 -23.39 -9.02 -10.20
N LEU A 169 -23.00 -9.26 -8.95
CA LEU A 169 -23.50 -10.41 -8.18
C LEU A 169 -25.02 -10.38 -7.96
N CYS A 170 -25.60 -9.21 -7.69
CA CYS A 170 -27.05 -9.10 -7.56
C CYS A 170 -27.76 -9.39 -8.89
N GLU A 171 -27.19 -8.98 -10.03
CA GLU A 171 -27.73 -9.27 -11.35
C GLU A 171 -27.64 -10.76 -11.68
N THR A 172 -26.47 -11.37 -11.46
CA THR A 172 -26.22 -12.80 -11.67
C THR A 172 -27.17 -13.68 -10.86
N HIS A 173 -27.42 -13.32 -9.60
CA HIS A 173 -28.26 -14.10 -8.69
C HIS A 173 -29.73 -13.67 -8.66
N GLY A 174 -30.13 -12.71 -9.50
CA GLY A 174 -31.51 -12.21 -9.55
C GLY A 174 -31.98 -11.49 -8.27
N ILE A 175 -31.06 -10.90 -7.51
CA ILE A 175 -31.33 -10.18 -6.26
C ILE A 175 -31.80 -8.75 -6.60
N PRO A 176 -33.02 -8.35 -6.22
CA PRO A 176 -33.54 -7.03 -6.56
C PRO A 176 -32.83 -5.92 -5.77
N TYR A 177 -32.36 -4.89 -6.48
CA TYR A 177 -31.72 -3.73 -5.89
C TYR A 177 -32.14 -2.42 -6.56
N GLY A 178 -31.97 -1.29 -5.85
CA GLY A 178 -32.31 0.05 -6.35
C GLY A 178 -31.13 0.76 -7.00
N ASN A 179 -31.40 1.62 -7.99
CA ASN A 179 -30.36 2.35 -8.74
C ASN A 179 -29.39 3.18 -7.87
N LYS A 180 -29.84 3.66 -6.70
CA LYS A 180 -29.03 4.45 -5.76
C LYS A 180 -28.79 3.72 -4.43
N GLU A 181 -28.84 2.39 -4.46
CA GLU A 181 -28.70 1.60 -3.26
C GLU A 181 -27.27 1.72 -2.68
N PRO A 182 -27.14 2.01 -1.37
CA PRO A 182 -25.84 2.09 -0.69
C PRO A 182 -25.08 0.76 -0.70
N LEU A 183 -23.75 0.87 -0.55
CA LEU A 183 -22.83 -0.27 -0.56
C LEU A 183 -23.16 -1.35 0.47
N ASP A 184 -23.43 -0.94 1.71
CA ASP A 184 -23.79 -1.80 2.84
C ASP A 184 -25.11 -2.55 2.62
N ASN A 185 -26.09 -1.91 1.98
CA ASN A 185 -27.36 -2.56 1.66
C ASN A 185 -27.18 -3.64 0.58
N LEU A 186 -26.44 -3.34 -0.49
CA LEU A 186 -26.11 -4.30 -1.55
C LEU A 186 -25.33 -5.49 -0.99
N PHE A 187 -24.32 -5.23 -0.15
CA PHE A 187 -23.58 -6.27 0.56
C PHE A 187 -24.48 -7.13 1.46
N SER A 188 -25.38 -6.50 2.23
CA SER A 188 -26.31 -7.21 3.11
C SER A 188 -27.30 -8.08 2.33
N LYS A 189 -27.81 -7.59 1.19
CA LYS A 189 -28.70 -8.36 0.31
C LYS A 189 -28.01 -9.61 -0.24
N TYR A 190 -26.81 -9.44 -0.78
CA TYR A 190 -26.00 -10.53 -1.29
C TYR A 190 -25.68 -11.58 -0.19
N THR A 191 -25.17 -11.16 0.96
CA THR A 191 -24.83 -12.10 2.05
C THR A 191 -26.04 -12.80 2.65
N ASN A 192 -27.21 -12.15 2.70
CA ASN A 192 -28.46 -12.79 3.10
C ASN A 192 -28.91 -13.83 2.09
N TYR A 193 -28.83 -13.53 0.79
CA TYR A 193 -29.10 -14.49 -0.28
C TYR A 193 -28.20 -15.72 -0.16
N TYR A 194 -26.88 -15.51 -0.08
CA TYR A 194 -25.92 -16.60 0.04
C TYR A 194 -26.19 -17.47 1.27
N ASN A 195 -26.46 -16.87 2.44
CA ASN A 195 -26.73 -17.63 3.65
C ASN A 195 -28.07 -18.40 3.62
N GLN A 196 -29.00 -18.03 2.74
CA GLN A 196 -30.25 -18.76 2.52
C GLN A 196 -30.05 -19.94 1.57
N THR A 197 -29.20 -19.81 0.55
CA THR A 197 -28.88 -20.87 -0.39
C THR A 197 -27.88 -21.87 0.20
N LYS A 198 -26.85 -21.37 0.89
CA LYS A 198 -25.79 -22.13 1.54
C LYS A 198 -25.47 -21.50 2.91
N PRO A 199 -26.11 -21.97 3.99
CA PRO A 199 -25.90 -21.42 5.33
C PRO A 199 -24.43 -21.43 5.73
N PHE A 200 -23.96 -20.33 6.31
CA PHE A 200 -22.61 -20.28 6.87
C PHE A 200 -22.48 -21.31 8.00
N GLU A 201 -21.39 -22.07 7.99
CA GLU A 201 -21.12 -23.12 8.97
C GLU A 201 -21.07 -22.60 10.42
N SER A 202 -20.54 -21.38 10.59
CA SER A 202 -20.35 -20.77 11.91
C SER A 202 -21.21 -19.53 12.09
N SER A 203 -21.89 -19.47 13.23
CA SER A 203 -22.57 -18.25 13.69
C SER A 203 -21.62 -17.04 13.82
N MET A 204 -20.30 -17.29 13.94
CA MET A 204 -19.29 -16.24 13.90
C MET A 204 -19.24 -15.55 12.53
N THR A 205 -19.31 -16.31 11.44
CA THR A 205 -19.29 -15.78 10.07
C THR A 205 -20.46 -14.84 9.85
N THR A 206 -21.67 -15.22 10.28
CA THR A 206 -22.85 -14.35 10.22
C THR A 206 -22.65 -13.04 11.00
N LYS A 207 -21.99 -13.09 12.18
CA LYS A 207 -21.67 -11.88 12.95
C LYS A 207 -20.63 -11.01 12.24
N ILE A 208 -19.59 -11.60 11.66
CA ILE A 208 -18.57 -10.88 10.89
C ILE A 208 -19.21 -10.17 9.69
N MET A 209 -20.10 -10.84 8.94
CA MET A 209 -20.80 -10.20 7.82
C MET A 209 -21.63 -8.99 8.28
N LYS A 210 -22.33 -9.09 9.42
CA LYS A 210 -23.06 -7.93 9.99
C LYS A 210 -22.13 -6.77 10.37
N ILE A 211 -20.99 -7.06 10.99
CA ILE A 211 -19.97 -6.06 11.31
C ILE A 211 -19.43 -5.43 10.02
N ALA A 212 -19.22 -6.23 8.98
CA ALA A 212 -18.75 -5.74 7.70
C ALA A 212 -19.75 -4.80 7.03
N ALA A 213 -21.04 -5.11 7.05
CA ALA A 213 -22.09 -4.19 6.57
C ALA A 213 -22.02 -2.83 7.29
N GLN A 214 -21.90 -2.84 8.62
CA GLN A 214 -21.78 -1.61 9.42
C GLN A 214 -20.51 -0.81 9.08
N ALA A 215 -19.39 -1.49 8.85
CA ALA A 215 -18.15 -0.83 8.43
C ALA A 215 -18.26 -0.23 7.02
N LEU A 216 -18.90 -0.93 6.08
CA LEU A 216 -19.15 -0.43 4.72
C LEU A 216 -20.11 0.77 4.70
N GLU A 217 -21.07 0.84 5.62
CA GLU A 217 -21.93 2.02 5.83
C GLU A 217 -21.08 3.25 6.19
N LYS A 218 -20.10 3.08 7.08
CA LYS A 218 -19.15 4.16 7.42
C LYS A 218 -18.19 4.47 6.29
N PHE A 219 -17.80 3.49 5.50
CA PHE A 219 -16.95 3.70 4.32
C PHE A 219 -17.63 4.60 3.27
N ASN A 220 -18.94 4.52 3.09
CA ASN A 220 -19.69 5.48 2.26
C ASN A 220 -19.45 6.94 2.70
N ASN A 221 -19.39 7.19 4.01
CA ASN A 221 -19.16 8.52 4.56
C ASN A 221 -17.72 8.99 4.34
N VAL A 222 -16.73 8.13 4.62
CA VAL A 222 -15.31 8.41 4.38
C VAL A 222 -15.09 8.80 2.92
N ARG A 223 -15.65 8.01 1.99
CA ARG A 223 -15.59 8.29 0.56
C ARG A 223 -16.17 9.67 0.22
N ASN A 224 -17.33 10.03 0.77
CA ASN A 224 -18.00 11.28 0.42
C ASN A 224 -17.39 12.53 1.08
N LYS A 225 -16.87 12.41 2.31
CA LYS A 225 -16.52 13.58 3.16
C LYS A 225 -15.04 13.69 3.51
N GLU A 226 -14.27 12.62 3.34
CA GLU A 226 -12.90 12.53 3.86
C GLU A 226 -11.92 11.90 2.84
N SER A 227 -12.32 11.85 1.58
CA SER A 227 -11.51 11.37 0.46
C SER A 227 -11.32 12.46 -0.61
N PHE A 228 -10.40 12.21 -1.55
CA PHE A 228 -10.15 13.08 -2.71
C PHE A 228 -11.30 13.15 -3.73
N ALA A 229 -12.46 12.55 -3.47
CA ALA A 229 -13.64 12.71 -4.31
C ALA A 229 -14.12 14.17 -4.39
N HIS A 230 -13.86 14.99 -3.35
CA HIS A 230 -14.19 16.42 -3.27
C HIS A 230 -13.07 17.21 -2.55
N SER A 231 -13.23 18.54 -2.39
CA SER A 231 -12.33 19.36 -1.56
C SER A 231 -12.53 19.07 -0.06
N ASN A 232 -12.04 17.92 0.37
CA ASN A 232 -12.19 17.39 1.72
C ASN A 232 -10.87 17.45 2.51
N ASN A 233 -10.97 17.43 3.84
CA ASN A 233 -9.84 17.03 4.68
C ASN A 233 -9.66 15.52 4.56
N VAL A 234 -8.55 15.09 3.96
CA VAL A 234 -8.32 13.68 3.65
C VAL A 234 -7.80 12.93 4.87
N ILE A 235 -8.37 11.76 5.14
CA ILE A 235 -7.92 10.89 6.23
C ILE A 235 -6.44 10.49 6.10
N SER A 236 -5.85 10.07 7.22
CA SER A 236 -4.44 9.72 7.29
C SER A 236 -4.08 8.50 6.42
N TYR A 237 -2.78 8.33 6.14
CA TYR A 237 -2.26 7.15 5.43
C TYR A 237 -2.63 5.85 6.16
N ASP A 238 -2.43 5.82 7.47
CA ASP A 238 -2.63 4.62 8.29
C ASP A 238 -4.12 4.22 8.33
N GLU A 239 -5.02 5.20 8.46
CA GLU A 239 -6.47 4.95 8.41
C GLU A 239 -6.92 4.52 7.01
N SER A 240 -6.41 5.18 5.97
CA SER A 240 -6.70 4.79 4.58
C SER A 240 -6.27 3.34 4.32
N LYS A 241 -5.10 2.97 4.84
CA LYS A 241 -4.59 1.61 4.73
C LYS A 241 -5.48 0.61 5.46
N LEU A 242 -5.84 0.89 6.71
CA LEU A 242 -6.73 0.02 7.46
C LEU A 242 -8.06 -0.22 6.73
N ILE A 243 -8.65 0.84 6.17
CA ILE A 243 -9.93 0.76 5.45
C ILE A 243 -9.79 -0.07 4.18
N ILE A 244 -8.77 0.18 3.35
CA ILE A 244 -8.55 -0.59 2.11
C ILE A 244 -8.28 -2.07 2.42
N ASP A 245 -7.44 -2.38 3.43
CA ASP A 245 -7.16 -3.75 3.85
C ASP A 245 -8.44 -4.47 4.30
N PHE A 246 -9.29 -3.79 5.06
CA PHE A 246 -10.59 -4.32 5.49
C PHE A 246 -11.51 -4.59 4.30
N VAL A 247 -11.61 -3.65 3.36
CA VAL A 247 -12.44 -3.81 2.15
C VAL A 247 -11.95 -4.98 1.29
N PHE A 248 -10.64 -5.15 1.15
CA PHE A 248 -10.09 -6.27 0.38
C PHE A 248 -10.28 -7.61 1.08
N LEU A 249 -10.22 -7.64 2.41
CA LEU A 249 -10.56 -8.84 3.17
C LEU A 249 -12.02 -9.27 2.91
N VAL A 250 -12.95 -8.31 2.92
CA VAL A 250 -14.36 -8.58 2.61
C VAL A 250 -14.52 -9.04 1.15
N LEU A 251 -13.93 -8.33 0.19
CA LEU A 251 -13.98 -8.69 -1.22
C LEU A 251 -13.43 -10.10 -1.46
N LYS A 252 -12.29 -10.44 -0.85
CA LYS A 252 -11.66 -11.75 -0.97
C LYS A 252 -12.59 -12.87 -0.52
N PHE A 253 -13.23 -12.68 0.63
CA PHE A 253 -14.17 -13.65 1.13
C PHE A 253 -15.36 -13.85 0.17
N ILE A 254 -15.95 -12.76 -0.35
CA ILE A 254 -17.05 -12.85 -1.33
C ILE A 254 -16.61 -13.62 -2.58
N VAL A 255 -15.44 -13.29 -3.13
CA VAL A 255 -14.91 -13.99 -4.32
C VAL A 255 -14.74 -15.49 -4.05
N GLU A 256 -14.21 -15.85 -2.88
CA GLU A 256 -14.07 -17.26 -2.48
C GLU A 256 -15.42 -17.97 -2.26
N LEU A 257 -16.46 -17.25 -1.84
CA LEU A 257 -17.82 -17.80 -1.74
C LEU A 257 -18.40 -18.11 -3.13
N GLU A 258 -18.20 -17.21 -4.09
CA GLU A 258 -18.69 -17.35 -5.46
C GLU A 258 -17.97 -18.46 -6.22
N SER A 259 -16.64 -18.53 -6.14
CA SER A 259 -15.89 -19.62 -6.80
C SER A 259 -16.34 -21.01 -6.33
N LYS A 260 -16.70 -21.15 -5.04
CA LYS A 260 -17.26 -22.40 -4.50
C LYS A 260 -18.72 -22.63 -4.92
N HIS A 261 -19.47 -21.56 -5.22
CA HIS A 261 -20.85 -21.67 -5.64
C HIS A 261 -20.94 -22.17 -7.09
N GLU A 262 -20.05 -21.70 -7.97
CA GLU A 262 -19.95 -22.12 -9.37
C GLU A 262 -19.60 -23.62 -9.51
N GLU A 263 -18.62 -24.10 -8.73
CA GLU A 263 -18.21 -25.52 -8.71
C GLU A 263 -19.37 -26.46 -8.31
N ASP A 264 -20.20 -26.04 -7.34
CA ASP A 264 -21.37 -26.81 -6.90
C ASP A 264 -22.50 -26.82 -7.95
N THR A 265 -22.63 -25.78 -8.77
CA THR A 265 -23.64 -25.75 -9.84
C THR A 265 -23.24 -26.60 -11.04
N GLU A 266 -21.97 -26.58 -11.46
CA GLU A 266 -21.48 -27.40 -12.58
C GLU A 266 -21.52 -28.91 -12.25
N THR A 267 -21.26 -29.28 -10.99
CA THR A 267 -21.32 -30.67 -10.54
C THR A 267 -22.75 -31.21 -10.43
N ASN A 268 -23.76 -30.35 -10.24
CA ASN A 268 -25.17 -30.72 -10.17
C ASN A 268 -25.89 -30.73 -11.54
N GLU A 269 -25.32 -30.12 -12.59
CA GLU A 269 -25.86 -30.18 -13.95
C GLU A 269 -25.52 -31.47 -14.72
N PHE A 270 -24.63 -32.31 -14.19
CA PHE A 270 -24.36 -33.66 -14.69
C PHE A 270 -24.85 -34.74 -13.69
N PRO A 271 -26.17 -34.94 -13.52
CA PRO A 271 -26.64 -36.18 -12.94
C PRO A 271 -26.40 -37.30 -13.96
N PHE A 272 -25.79 -38.39 -13.50
CA PHE A 272 -25.58 -39.64 -14.25
C PHE A 272 -26.79 -40.09 -15.08
#